data_AF-A0A9E3VL51-F1
#
_entry.id   AF-A0A9E3VL51-F1
#
_cell.length_a   1.000
_cell.length_b   1.000
_cell.length_c   1.000
_cell.angle_alpha   90.00
_cell.angle_beta   90.00
_cell.angle_gamma   90.00
#
_symmetry.space_group_name_H-M   'P 1'
#
loop_
_entity.id
_entity.type
_entity.pdbx_description
1 polymer ?
#
loop_
_entity_poly.entity_id
_entity_poly.type
_entity_poly.pdbx_seq_one_letter_code
_entity_poly.pdbx_strand_id
1 'polypeptide(L)'
;MKTIVNIFRLIFYLMVAVIAVWIGSEVNYARRINPKGKFGTLQEYLARHPDTTRIYKTEKNGNQYIIAHGKVDAPLALPSSPPAYVFDSSGKLIDWAKDPGDNSNFQDKWRSDKREAITRKEIEKTFQPAGRADGSPAAGEPSAHP
;
A
#
# COMPACT_ATOMS: atom_id res chain seq x y z
N MET A 1 31.24 -33.84 28.81
CA MET A 1 31.46 -32.38 28.67
C MET A 1 31.42 -31.88 27.22
N LYS A 2 32.15 -32.49 26.26
CA LYS A 2 32.17 -32.05 24.84
C LYS A 2 30.79 -32.01 24.17
N THR A 3 29.93 -33.00 24.41
CA THR A 3 28.57 -33.06 23.83
C THR A 3 27.70 -31.88 24.26
N ILE A 4 27.76 -31.51 25.54
CA ILE A 4 26.98 -30.39 26.09
C ILE A 4 27.41 -29.07 25.45
N VAL A 5 28.72 -28.84 25.31
CA VAL A 5 29.26 -27.63 24.65
C VAL A 5 28.83 -27.54 23.18
N ASN A 6 28.81 -28.67 22.47
CA ASN A 6 28.35 -28.70 21.08
C ASN A 6 26.85 -28.40 20.95
N ILE A 7 26.03 -28.87 21.89
CA ILE A 7 24.59 -28.56 21.93
C ILE A 7 24.37 -27.05 22.10
N PHE A 8 25.07 -26.41 23.05
CA PHE A 8 24.94 -24.96 23.24
C PHE A 8 25.35 -24.16 22.00
N ARG A 9 26.43 -24.56 21.32
CA ARG A 9 26.85 -23.94 20.06
C ARG A 9 25.80 -24.09 18.97
N LEU A 10 25.22 -25.28 18.82
CA LEU A 10 24.16 -25.52 17.84
C LEU A 10 22.93 -24.65 18.12
N ILE A 11 22.47 -24.59 19.37
CA ILE A 11 21.34 -23.75 19.78
C ILE A 11 21.63 -22.27 19.47
N PHE A 12 22.83 -21.80 19.79
CA PHE A 12 23.25 -20.44 19.49
C PHE A 12 23.17 -20.14 17.99
N TYR A 13 23.73 -21.00 17.13
CA TYR A 13 23.66 -20.80 15.68
C TYR A 13 22.23 -20.82 15.14
N LEU A 14 21.38 -21.70 15.66
CA LEU A 14 19.97 -21.75 15.29
C LEU A 14 19.25 -20.44 15.67
N MET A 15 19.49 -19.92 16.87
CA MET A 15 18.92 -18.62 17.27
C MET A 15 19.38 -17.48 16.37
N VAL A 16 20.68 -17.41 16.06
CA VAL A 16 21.23 -16.39 15.16
C VAL A 16 20.61 -16.49 13.77
N ALA A 17 20.46 -17.70 13.23
CA ALA A 17 19.83 -17.93 11.93
C ALA A 17 18.36 -17.48 11.90
N VAL A 18 17.57 -17.78 12.93
CA VAL A 18 16.17 -17.34 13.04
C VAL A 18 16.06 -15.82 13.10
N ILE A 19 16.91 -15.17 13.90
CA ILE A 19 16.96 -13.70 13.99
C ILE A 19 17.32 -13.09 12.64
N ALA A 20 18.32 -13.63 11.94
CA ALA A 20 18.72 -13.13 10.62
C ALA A 20 17.59 -13.24 9.58
N VAL A 21 16.87 -14.36 9.55
CA VAL A 21 15.71 -14.55 8.67
C VAL A 21 14.59 -13.56 9.02
N TRP A 22 14.32 -13.35 10.31
CA TRP A 22 13.32 -12.38 10.77
C TRP A 22 13.66 -10.95 10.34
N ILE A 23 14.90 -10.49 10.57
CA ILE A 23 15.39 -9.17 10.12
C ILE A 23 15.27 -9.05 8.60
N GLY A 24 15.68 -10.08 7.86
CA GLY A 24 15.59 -10.09 6.40
C GLY A 24 14.14 -9.95 5.91
N SER A 25 13.19 -10.63 6.57
CA SER A 25 11.76 -10.50 6.29
C SER A 25 11.25 -9.09 6.53
N GLU A 26 11.59 -8.47 7.66
CA GLU A 26 11.21 -7.08 7.99
C GLU A 26 11.74 -6.08 6.96
N VAL A 27 13.02 -6.18 6.60
CA VAL A 27 13.64 -5.32 5.58
C VAL A 27 12.98 -5.53 4.21
N ASN A 28 12.75 -6.78 3.82
CA ASN A 28 12.09 -7.09 2.55
C ASN A 28 10.64 -6.59 2.53
N TYR A 29 9.90 -6.75 3.62
CA TYR A 29 8.55 -6.22 3.77
C TYR A 29 8.55 -4.70 3.62
N ALA A 30 9.35 -3.98 4.42
CA ALA A 30 9.47 -2.53 4.36
C ALA A 30 9.81 -2.02 2.95
N ARG A 31 10.72 -2.71 2.25
CA ARG A 31 11.06 -2.39 0.86
C ARG A 31 9.90 -2.61 -0.09
N ARG A 32 9.11 -3.67 0.05
CA ARG A 32 7.96 -3.97 -0.82
C ARG A 32 6.84 -2.93 -0.70
N ILE A 33 6.54 -2.48 0.52
CA ILE A 33 5.46 -1.52 0.78
C ILE A 33 5.88 -0.05 0.64
N ASN A 34 7.16 0.25 0.47
CA ASN A 34 7.61 1.62 0.23
C ASN A 34 7.09 2.13 -1.14
N PRO A 35 6.36 3.25 -1.22
CA PRO A 35 5.80 3.79 -2.46
C PRO A 35 6.84 4.49 -3.35
N LYS A 36 7.99 4.89 -2.81
CA LYS A 36 9.01 5.69 -3.51
C LYS A 36 9.48 4.98 -4.78
N GLY A 37 9.34 5.65 -5.92
CA GLY A 37 9.72 5.14 -7.24
C GLY A 37 8.80 4.05 -7.79
N LYS A 38 7.64 3.80 -7.16
CA LYS A 38 6.68 2.77 -7.56
C LYS A 38 5.34 3.32 -7.99
N PHE A 39 4.79 4.23 -7.21
CA PHE A 39 3.55 4.92 -7.53
C PHE A 39 3.50 6.27 -6.82
N GLY A 40 2.89 7.24 -7.47
CA GLY A 40 2.65 8.58 -6.94
C GLY A 40 1.17 8.95 -6.92
N THR A 41 0.29 8.09 -7.44
CA THR A 41 -1.15 8.37 -7.52
C THR A 41 -2.02 7.23 -6.98
N LEU A 42 -3.25 7.56 -6.61
CA LEU A 42 -4.26 6.60 -6.14
C LEU A 42 -4.62 5.59 -7.23
N GLN A 43 -4.67 6.02 -8.49
CA GLN A 43 -4.95 5.13 -9.62
C GLN A 43 -3.83 4.08 -9.80
N GLU A 44 -2.56 4.51 -9.76
CA GLU A 44 -1.41 3.60 -9.82
C GLU A 44 -1.38 2.65 -8.62
N TYR A 45 -1.71 3.14 -7.42
CA TYR A 45 -1.83 2.33 -6.22
C TYR A 45 -2.89 1.24 -6.41
N LEU A 46 -4.11 1.59 -6.82
CA LEU A 46 -5.21 0.65 -7.01
C LEU A 46 -4.91 -0.38 -8.10
N ALA A 47 -4.25 0.03 -9.19
CA ALA A 47 -3.82 -0.89 -10.26
C ALA A 47 -2.82 -1.94 -9.75
N ARG A 48 -1.93 -1.55 -8.83
CA ARG A 48 -0.93 -2.44 -8.22
C ARG A 48 -1.51 -3.31 -7.10
N HIS A 49 -2.55 -2.84 -6.43
CA HIS A 49 -3.17 -3.49 -5.27
C HIS A 49 -4.65 -3.81 -5.58
N PRO A 50 -4.93 -4.76 -6.49
CA PRO A 50 -6.29 -5.11 -6.91
C PRO A 50 -7.18 -5.56 -5.74
N ASP A 51 -6.58 -6.10 -4.69
CA ASP A 51 -7.22 -6.64 -3.49
C ASP A 51 -7.39 -5.62 -2.34
N THR A 52 -7.14 -4.32 -2.58
CA THR A 52 -7.38 -3.29 -1.56
C THR A 52 -8.87 -3.21 -1.19
N THR A 53 -9.20 -3.56 0.05
CA THR A 53 -10.57 -3.51 0.59
C THR A 53 -10.80 -2.40 1.60
N ARG A 54 -9.74 -1.88 2.22
CA ARG A 54 -9.82 -0.89 3.29
C ARG A 54 -9.40 0.47 2.77
N ILE A 55 -10.40 1.24 2.32
CA ILE A 55 -10.20 2.61 1.88
C ILE A 55 -11.15 3.53 2.64
N TYR A 56 -10.62 4.64 3.12
CA TYR A 56 -11.37 5.61 3.90
C TYR A 56 -11.23 6.99 3.29
N LYS A 57 -12.32 7.73 3.27
CA LYS A 57 -12.33 9.17 3.06
C LYS A 57 -12.26 9.86 4.41
N THR A 58 -11.44 10.89 4.52
CA THR A 58 -11.38 11.74 5.71
C THR A 58 -11.26 13.19 5.31
N GLU A 59 -11.76 14.08 6.15
CA GLU A 59 -11.64 15.51 5.96
C GLU A 59 -10.73 16.09 7.05
N LYS A 60 -9.78 16.93 6.64
CA LYS A 60 -8.91 17.66 7.55
C LYS A 60 -8.72 19.09 7.05
N ASN A 61 -9.02 20.06 7.91
CA ASN A 61 -8.93 21.49 7.59
C ASN A 61 -9.67 21.86 6.29
N GLY A 62 -10.88 21.34 6.10
CA GLY A 62 -11.71 21.57 4.90
C GLY A 62 -11.23 20.87 3.63
N ASN A 63 -10.14 20.10 3.69
CA ASN A 63 -9.61 19.35 2.56
C ASN A 63 -9.95 17.86 2.69
N GLN A 64 -10.33 17.24 1.57
CA GLN A 64 -10.63 15.81 1.52
C GLN A 64 -9.36 15.02 1.20
N TYR A 65 -9.18 13.93 1.93
CA TYR A 65 -8.07 12.99 1.78
C TYR A 65 -8.61 11.57 1.70
N ILE A 66 -7.85 10.71 1.03
CA ILE A 66 -8.14 9.30 0.90
C ILE A 66 -7.02 8.53 1.56
N ILE A 67 -7.38 7.63 2.48
CA ILE A 67 -6.45 6.75 3.16
C ILE A 67 -6.72 5.34 2.68
N ALA A 68 -5.80 4.76 1.91
CA ALA A 68 -5.85 3.36 1.52
C ALA A 68 -4.91 2.54 2.41
N HIS A 69 -5.40 1.42 2.92
CA HIS A 69 -4.57 0.46 3.67
C HIS A 69 -4.14 -0.67 2.73
N GLY A 70 -2.83 -0.92 2.69
CA GLY A 70 -2.28 -2.07 1.98
C GLY A 70 -2.51 -3.37 2.74
N LYS A 71 -2.05 -4.48 2.14
CA LYS A 71 -2.08 -5.79 2.78
C LYS A 71 -0.84 -6.03 3.64
N VAL A 72 -1.03 -6.75 4.74
CA VAL A 72 0.08 -7.36 5.48
C VAL A 72 0.35 -8.71 4.83
N ASP A 73 1.38 -8.78 3.99
CA ASP A 73 1.81 -10.00 3.30
C ASP A 73 3.28 -10.32 3.62
N ALA A 74 3.51 -10.65 4.88
CA ALA A 74 4.81 -11.01 5.40
C ALA A 74 4.64 -12.02 6.55
N PRO A 75 4.89 -13.32 6.30
CA PRO A 75 4.64 -14.36 7.29
C PRO A 75 5.53 -14.25 8.54
N LEU A 76 6.66 -13.55 8.43
CA LEU A 76 7.60 -13.33 9.53
C LEU A 76 7.72 -11.86 9.94
N ALA A 77 7.12 -10.91 9.21
CA ALA A 77 7.06 -9.53 9.67
C ALA A 77 5.76 -9.33 10.44
N LEU A 78 5.84 -8.64 11.58
CA LEU A 78 4.69 -8.48 12.47
C LEU A 78 4.39 -6.98 12.67
N PRO A 79 3.92 -6.28 11.62
CA PRO A 79 3.47 -4.91 11.82
C PRO A 79 2.21 -4.92 12.70
N SER A 80 2.09 -3.93 13.59
CA SER A 80 0.90 -3.75 14.43
C SER A 80 -0.35 -3.43 13.59
N SER A 81 -0.16 -2.81 12.42
CA SER A 81 -1.23 -2.49 11.49
C SER A 81 -0.78 -2.52 10.01
N PRO A 82 -1.72 -2.68 9.06
CA PRO A 82 -1.37 -2.61 7.65
C PRO A 82 -0.87 -1.22 7.25
N PRO A 83 0.04 -1.13 6.25
CA PRO A 83 0.60 0.15 5.82
C PRO A 83 -0.50 1.07 5.29
N ALA A 84 -0.39 2.35 5.56
CA ALA A 84 -1.37 3.35 5.14
C ALA A 84 -0.74 4.33 4.15
N TYR A 85 -1.50 4.63 3.09
CA TYR A 85 -1.12 5.57 2.04
C TYR A 85 -2.17 6.69 2.00
N VAL A 86 -1.72 7.94 2.04
CA VAL A 86 -2.61 9.10 2.06
C VAL A 86 -2.50 9.85 0.75
N PHE A 87 -3.64 10.03 0.11
CA PHE A 87 -3.78 10.76 -1.14
C PHE A 87 -4.60 12.02 -0.92
N ASP A 88 -4.24 13.10 -1.61
CA ASP A 88 -5.04 14.32 -1.65
C ASP A 88 -6.26 14.19 -2.57
N SER A 89 -7.06 15.24 -2.70
CA SER A 89 -8.26 15.29 -3.54
C SER A 89 -7.97 15.17 -5.04
N SER A 90 -6.73 15.37 -5.48
CA SER A 90 -6.30 15.12 -6.86
C SER A 90 -5.85 13.66 -7.07
N GLY A 91 -5.79 12.87 -5.99
CA GLY A 91 -5.33 11.50 -6.00
C GLY A 91 -3.82 11.37 -5.93
N LYS A 92 -3.08 12.44 -5.64
CA LYS A 92 -1.62 12.41 -5.49
C LYS A 92 -1.25 11.92 -4.09
N LEU A 93 -0.27 11.03 -4.02
CA LEU A 93 0.28 10.53 -2.76
C LEU A 93 1.02 11.66 -2.04
N ILE A 94 0.59 11.97 -0.82
CA ILE A 94 1.16 13.05 0.01
C ILE A 94 1.79 12.54 1.30
N ASP A 95 1.43 11.33 1.74
CA ASP A 95 1.96 10.74 2.97
C ASP A 95 1.87 9.21 2.95
N TRP A 96 2.70 8.57 3.76
CA TRP A 96 2.72 7.12 3.92
C TRP A 96 3.33 6.71 5.26
N ALA A 97 2.74 5.68 5.87
CA ALA A 97 3.32 5.01 7.03
C ALA A 97 3.44 3.50 6.78
N LYS A 98 4.65 2.98 7.06
CA LYS A 98 4.94 1.54 7.05
C LYS A 98 4.02 0.80 8.03
N ASP A 99 3.91 1.35 9.23
CA ASP A 99 3.04 0.87 10.28
C ASP A 99 2.41 2.08 10.98
N PRO A 100 1.16 2.46 10.61
CA PRO A 100 0.50 3.60 11.21
C PRO A 100 0.18 3.40 12.70
N GLY A 101 0.16 2.16 13.21
CA GLY A 101 -0.08 1.83 14.62
C GLY A 101 1.07 2.22 15.55
N ASP A 102 2.30 2.25 15.04
CA ASP A 102 3.51 2.62 15.79
C ASP A 102 4.10 3.99 15.41
N ASN A 103 3.45 4.71 14.49
CA ASN A 103 3.89 6.03 14.05
C ASN A 103 3.01 7.13 14.66
N SER A 104 3.40 7.65 15.82
CA SER A 104 2.67 8.71 16.52
C SER A 104 2.43 9.94 15.64
N ASN A 105 3.44 10.38 14.89
CA ASN A 105 3.31 11.52 13.97
C ASN A 105 2.25 11.27 12.89
N PHE A 106 2.18 10.05 12.36
CA PHE A 106 1.15 9.69 11.39
C PHE A 106 -0.24 9.66 12.04
N GLN A 107 -0.35 9.14 13.27
CA GLN A 107 -1.61 9.15 14.01
C GLN A 107 -2.07 10.56 14.32
N ASP A 108 -1.23 11.41 14.90
CA ASP A 108 -1.57 12.80 15.20
C ASP A 108 -1.99 13.57 13.94
N LYS A 109 -1.41 13.20 12.79
CA LYS A 109 -1.74 13.83 11.52
C LYS A 109 -3.01 13.28 10.87
N TRP A 110 -3.27 11.98 10.91
CA TRP A 110 -4.32 11.35 10.07
C TRP A 110 -5.39 10.60 10.84
N ARG A 111 -5.25 10.46 12.17
CA ARG A 111 -6.31 9.97 13.03
C ARG A 111 -7.44 11.00 13.05
N SER A 112 -8.60 10.57 12.61
CA SER A 112 -9.82 11.37 12.57
C SER A 112 -10.96 10.47 12.99
N ASP A 113 -11.83 11.00 13.85
CA ASP A 113 -13.05 10.30 14.27
C ASP A 113 -14.08 10.28 13.14
N LYS A 114 -13.93 11.16 12.14
CA LYS A 114 -14.76 11.24 10.94
C LYS A 114 -14.03 10.59 9.77
N ARG A 115 -14.18 9.27 9.67
CA ARG A 115 -13.76 8.47 8.52
C ARG A 115 -14.97 7.78 7.94
N GLU A 116 -15.14 7.95 6.64
CA GLU A 116 -16.17 7.25 5.87
C GLU A 116 -15.49 6.13 5.08
N ALA A 117 -15.92 4.89 5.28
CA ALA A 117 -15.45 3.79 4.46
C ALA A 117 -16.01 3.97 3.04
N ILE A 118 -15.14 3.87 2.05
CA ILE A 118 -15.52 4.04 0.64
C ILE A 118 -15.07 2.81 -0.15
N THR A 119 -15.92 2.39 -1.09
CA THR A 119 -15.61 1.25 -1.94
C THR A 119 -14.63 1.63 -3.04
N ARG A 120 -13.88 0.63 -3.51
CA ARG A 120 -13.00 0.78 -4.67
C ARG A 120 -13.73 1.34 -5.89
N LYS A 121 -14.94 0.83 -6.17
CA LYS A 121 -15.76 1.27 -7.32
C LYS A 121 -16.11 2.75 -7.25
N GLU A 122 -16.46 3.25 -6.07
CA GLU A 122 -16.77 4.67 -5.86
C GLU A 122 -15.55 5.57 -6.09
N ILE A 123 -14.37 5.13 -5.62
CA ILE A 123 -13.11 5.85 -5.88
C ILE A 123 -12.77 5.82 -7.36
N GLU A 124 -12.85 4.66 -8.02
CA GLU A 124 -12.55 4.55 -9.45
C GLU A 124 -13.47 5.44 -10.29
N LYS A 125 -14.74 5.59 -9.91
CA LYS A 125 -15.66 6.54 -10.53
C LYS A 125 -15.27 7.99 -10.27
N THR A 126 -14.79 8.30 -9.07
CA THR A 126 -14.41 9.67 -8.67
C THR A 126 -13.14 10.16 -9.35
N PHE A 127 -12.16 9.25 -9.55
CA PHE A 127 -10.85 9.57 -10.11
C PHE A 127 -10.67 9.07 -11.55
N GLN A 128 -11.75 8.64 -12.20
CA GLN A 128 -11.70 8.35 -13.63
C GLN A 128 -11.46 9.68 -14.38
N PRO A 129 -10.42 9.76 -15.24
CA PRO A 129 -10.24 10.93 -16.07
C PRO A 129 -11.49 11.10 -16.94
N ALA A 130 -12.01 12.33 -17.01
CA ALA A 130 -13.26 12.70 -17.69
C ALA A 130 -13.27 12.47 -19.22
N GLY A 131 -12.38 11.63 -19.77
CA GLY A 131 -12.12 11.45 -21.19
C GLY A 131 -12.38 10.04 -21.74
N ARG A 132 -13.21 9.21 -21.09
CA ARG A 132 -13.63 7.92 -21.66
C ARG A 132 -15.16 7.77 -21.68
N ALA A 133 -15.83 8.81 -22.17
CA ALA A 133 -17.15 8.68 -22.76
C ALA A 133 -16.97 8.69 -24.29
N ASP A 134 -17.30 7.56 -24.91
CA ASP A 134 -17.66 7.35 -26.33
C ASP A 134 -16.75 7.86 -27.45
N GLY A 135 -16.19 6.92 -28.21
CA GLY A 135 -15.50 7.19 -29.47
C GLY A 135 -15.00 5.92 -30.13
N SER A 136 -15.94 5.06 -30.54
CA SER A 136 -15.71 3.96 -31.49
C SER A 136 -14.82 4.42 -32.65
N PRO A 137 -13.72 3.73 -33.01
CA PRO A 137 -13.08 3.98 -34.28
C PRO A 137 -14.02 3.49 -35.38
N ALA A 138 -14.64 4.46 -36.07
CA ALA A 138 -15.35 4.23 -37.31
C ALA A 138 -14.45 3.39 -38.24
N ALA A 139 -15.02 2.30 -38.73
CA ALA A 139 -14.47 1.51 -39.81
C ALA A 139 -14.12 2.45 -40.98
N GLY A 140 -12.82 2.64 -41.22
CA GLY A 140 -12.31 3.25 -42.43
C GLY A 140 -12.40 2.22 -43.55
N GLU A 141 -13.47 2.32 -44.31
CA GLU A 141 -13.75 1.61 -45.55
C GLU A 141 -12.62 1.88 -46.56
N PRO A 142 -11.94 0.86 -47.11
CA PRO A 142 -10.95 1.08 -48.16
C PRO A 142 -11.67 1.44 -49.46
N SER A 143 -11.69 2.75 -49.79
CA SER A 143 -12.06 3.21 -51.13
C SER A 143 -11.07 2.69 -52.15
N ALA A 144 -11.54 1.70 -52.91
CA ALA A 144 -10.99 1.39 -54.22
C ALA A 144 -11.14 2.61 -55.13
N HIS A 145 -10.06 2.99 -55.80
CA HIS A 145 -10.13 3.83 -56.99
C HIS A 145 -9.30 3.18 -58.11
N PRO A 146 -9.71 3.41 -59.37
CA PRO A 146 -9.59 2.51 -60.52
C PRO A 146 -8.19 2.41 -61.15
#